data_AF-A0A932RU03-F1
#
_entry.id   AF-A0A932RU03-F1
#
_cell.length_a   1.000
_cell.length_b   1.000
_cell.length_c   1.000
_cell.angle_alpha   90.00
_cell.angle_beta   90.00
_cell.angle_gamma   90.00
#
_symmetry.space_group_name_H-M   'P 1'
#
loop_
_entity.id
_entity.type
_entity.pdbx_description
1 polymer ?
#
loop_
_entity_poly.entity_id
_entity_poly.type
_entity_poly.pdbx_seq_one_letter_code
_entity_poly.pdbx_strand_id
1 'polypeptide(L)'
;MNGATFHPSLAEVATDVAVGSASASTLHETFRTSTVFCERGDRPGFRALGEPGQGVVPVYSSPEQLALARGTVRWFALSGQDLLAQLPPGYDLLLDMGGSSPLRLRPQALARLVSVDVRALGQPTEGAGHRRAGRRSRTQP
;
A
#
# COMPACT_ATOMS: atom_id res chain seq x y z
N MET A 1 -4.97 27.13 28.18
CA MET A 1 -5.86 26.90 27.02
C MET A 1 -5.11 25.98 26.07
N ASN A 2 -5.39 24.67 26.09
CA ASN A 2 -4.71 23.71 25.22
C ASN A 2 -5.29 23.87 23.82
N GLY A 3 -4.50 24.42 22.90
CA GLY A 3 -4.82 24.42 21.48
C GLY A 3 -4.72 22.99 20.96
N ALA A 4 -5.82 22.24 21.02
CA ALA A 4 -5.93 20.99 20.28
C ALA A 4 -5.89 21.37 18.79
N THR A 5 -4.76 21.11 18.13
CA THR A 5 -4.69 21.14 16.67
C THR A 5 -5.66 20.08 16.16
N PHE A 6 -6.77 20.52 15.58
CA PHE A 6 -7.72 19.63 14.92
C PHE A 6 -7.08 19.15 13.62
N HIS A 7 -6.71 17.88 13.57
CA HIS A 7 -6.28 17.26 12.33
C HIS A 7 -7.54 16.93 11.52
N PRO A 8 -7.58 17.28 10.22
CA PRO A 8 -8.74 16.96 9.40
C PRO A 8 -8.92 15.45 9.34
N SER A 9 -10.16 15.00 9.47
CA SER A 9 -10.54 13.60 9.37
C SER A 9 -10.35 13.07 7.96
N LEU A 10 -10.27 11.74 7.81
CA LEU A 10 -10.18 11.10 6.49
C LEU A 10 -11.36 11.49 5.58
N ALA A 11 -12.57 11.59 6.14
CA ALA A 11 -13.78 11.96 5.38
C ALA A 11 -13.71 13.39 4.84
N GLU A 12 -13.23 14.34 5.66
CA GLU A 12 -13.04 15.73 5.26
C GLU A 12 -11.99 15.82 4.15
N VAL A 13 -10.81 15.21 4.34
CA VAL A 13 -9.75 15.22 3.31
C VAL A 13 -10.22 14.54 2.02
N ALA A 14 -10.97 13.44 2.11
CA ALA A 14 -11.54 12.77 0.93
C ALA A 14 -12.52 13.66 0.18
N THR A 15 -13.35 14.41 0.90
CA THR A 15 -14.28 15.40 0.34
C THR A 15 -13.52 16.54 -0.35
N ASP A 16 -12.50 17.09 0.33
CA ASP A 16 -11.66 18.15 -0.23
C ASP A 16 -10.92 17.70 -1.50
N VAL A 17 -10.43 16.46 -1.55
CA VAL A 17 -9.83 15.90 -2.78
C VAL A 17 -10.88 15.72 -3.87
N ALA A 18 -12.09 15.24 -3.53
CA ALA A 18 -13.16 15.04 -4.51
C ALA A 18 -13.59 16.35 -5.20
N VAL A 19 -13.52 17.48 -4.48
CA VAL A 19 -13.81 18.82 -5.03
C VAL A 19 -12.57 19.56 -5.55
N GLY A 20 -11.38 18.95 -5.46
CA GLY A 20 -10.13 19.53 -5.95
C GLY A 20 -9.47 20.57 -5.02
N SER A 21 -9.93 20.70 -3.78
CA SER A 21 -9.40 21.59 -2.74
C SER A 21 -8.21 21.00 -1.96
N ALA A 22 -7.99 19.69 -2.04
CA ALA A 22 -6.85 19.02 -1.44
C ALA A 22 -6.11 18.11 -2.44
N SER A 23 -4.88 17.73 -2.09
CA SER A 23 -4.02 16.90 -2.95
C SER A 23 -4.18 15.40 -2.67
N ALA A 24 -3.89 14.58 -3.68
CA ALA A 24 -3.87 13.13 -3.53
C ALA A 24 -2.80 12.63 -2.53
N SER A 25 -1.69 13.36 -2.36
CA SER A 25 -0.65 13.02 -1.39
C SER A 25 -1.12 13.26 0.05
N THR A 26 -1.81 14.39 0.29
CA THR A 26 -2.44 14.67 1.60
C THR A 26 -3.43 13.57 1.97
N LEU A 27 -4.27 13.16 1.02
CA LEU A 27 -5.18 12.04 1.22
C LEU A 27 -4.45 10.74 1.50
N HIS A 28 -3.37 10.44 0.78
CA HIS A 28 -2.60 9.22 1.00
C HIS A 28 -1.99 9.16 2.41
N GLU A 29 -1.39 10.26 2.87
CA GLU A 29 -0.79 10.38 4.20
C GLU A 29 -1.85 10.26 5.31
N THR A 30 -2.97 10.98 5.17
CA THR A 30 -4.10 10.88 6.10
C THR A 30 -4.69 9.47 6.10
N PHE A 31 -4.87 8.84 4.94
CA PHE A 31 -5.39 7.48 4.84
C PHE A 31 -4.50 6.48 5.59
N ARG A 32 -3.18 6.54 5.40
CA ARG A 32 -2.23 5.60 6.02
C ARG A 32 -2.29 5.62 7.55
N THR A 33 -2.49 6.80 8.13
CA THR A 33 -2.52 7.00 9.59
C THR A 33 -3.92 6.86 10.19
N SER A 34 -4.96 6.85 9.37
CA SER A 34 -6.35 6.71 9.82
C SER A 34 -6.69 5.27 10.18
N THR A 35 -7.57 5.11 11.16
CA THR A 35 -8.31 3.85 11.35
C THR A 35 -9.45 3.82 10.33
N VAL A 36 -9.56 2.70 9.61
CA VAL A 36 -10.60 2.49 8.62
C VAL A 36 -11.39 1.23 8.92
N PHE A 37 -12.62 1.18 8.41
CA PHE A 37 -13.59 0.14 8.72
C PHE A 37 -13.91 -0.65 7.46
N CYS A 38 -13.96 -1.97 7.60
CA CYS A 38 -14.30 -2.90 6.54
C CYS A 38 -15.40 -3.84 7.00
N GLU A 39 -16.29 -4.21 6.07
CA GLU A 39 -17.25 -5.27 6.35
C GLU A 39 -16.53 -6.62 6.53
N ARG A 40 -16.94 -7.36 7.56
CA ARG A 40 -16.47 -8.71 7.84
C ARG A 40 -17.38 -9.73 7.16
N GLY A 41 -16.85 -10.37 6.12
CA GLY A 41 -17.48 -11.55 5.50
C GLY A 41 -17.46 -12.79 6.41
N ASP A 42 -17.97 -13.91 5.91
CA ASP A 42 -17.98 -15.18 6.66
C ASP A 42 -16.59 -15.83 6.73
N ARG A 43 -15.74 -15.56 5.74
CA ARG A 43 -14.34 -16.02 5.70
C ARG A 43 -13.39 -14.86 6.03
N PRO A 44 -12.24 -15.16 6.65
CA PRO A 44 -11.19 -14.16 6.85
C PRO A 44 -10.78 -13.51 5.52
N GLY A 45 -10.57 -12.20 5.55
CA GLY A 45 -10.13 -11.40 4.40
C GLY A 45 -11.01 -10.20 4.13
N PHE A 46 -10.63 -9.43 3.11
CA PHE A 46 -11.41 -8.30 2.65
C PHE A 46 -12.56 -8.76 1.75
N ARG A 47 -13.74 -8.17 1.94
CA ARG A 47 -14.83 -8.33 1.00
C ARG A 47 -14.55 -7.47 -0.24
N ALA A 48 -14.22 -8.12 -1.34
CA ALA A 48 -14.07 -7.47 -2.63
C ALA A 48 -15.41 -7.40 -3.39
N LEU A 49 -15.56 -6.38 -4.23
CA LEU A 49 -16.60 -6.26 -5.23
C LEU A 49 -15.97 -6.36 -6.63
N GLY A 50 -16.37 -7.36 -7.40
CA GLY A 50 -15.81 -7.65 -8.71
C GLY A 50 -14.47 -8.40 -8.66
N GLU A 51 -13.90 -8.60 -9.85
CA GLU A 51 -12.67 -9.39 -10.06
C GLU A 51 -11.41 -8.52 -10.02
N PRO A 52 -10.23 -9.09 -9.71
CA PRO A 52 -8.97 -8.35 -9.78
C PRO A 52 -8.78 -7.67 -11.14
N GLY A 53 -8.24 -6.46 -11.14
CA GLY A 53 -8.01 -5.60 -12.30
C GLY A 53 -9.11 -4.57 -12.55
N GLN A 54 -10.34 -4.83 -12.10
CA GLN A 54 -11.47 -3.89 -12.19
C GLN A 54 -12.19 -3.69 -10.85
N GLY A 55 -12.06 -4.65 -9.94
CA GLY A 55 -12.74 -4.70 -8.67
C GLY A 55 -12.18 -3.74 -7.62
N VAL A 56 -12.97 -3.57 -6.57
CA VAL A 56 -12.67 -2.69 -5.44
C VAL A 56 -12.88 -3.40 -4.11
N VAL A 57 -12.10 -3.03 -3.11
CA VAL A 57 -12.40 -3.33 -1.70
C VAL A 57 -13.08 -2.09 -1.10
N PRO A 58 -14.35 -2.17 -0.68
CA PRO A 58 -15.00 -1.09 0.05
C PRO A 58 -14.35 -0.87 1.41
N VAL A 59 -14.04 0.39 1.70
CA VAL A 59 -13.44 0.84 2.95
C VAL A 59 -14.19 2.08 3.42
N TYR A 60 -14.33 2.24 4.72
CA TYR A 60 -15.12 3.32 5.30
C TYR A 60 -14.30 4.11 6.31
N SER A 61 -14.45 5.43 6.29
CA SER A 61 -13.78 6.35 7.22
C SER A 61 -14.36 6.30 8.63
N SER A 62 -15.60 5.82 8.78
CA SER A 62 -16.27 5.64 10.07
C SER A 62 -17.29 4.49 10.07
N PRO A 63 -17.71 3.99 11.25
CA PRO A 63 -18.81 3.04 11.36
C PRO A 63 -20.14 3.56 10.79
N GLU A 64 -20.38 4.87 10.88
CA GLU A 64 -21.57 5.52 10.34
C GLU A 64 -21.58 5.48 8.80
N GLN A 65 -20.44 5.73 8.16
CA GLN A 65 -20.30 5.59 6.70
C GLN A 65 -20.48 4.14 6.25
N LEU A 66 -19.97 3.18 7.02
CA LEU A 66 -20.24 1.75 6.77
C LEU A 66 -21.73 1.43 6.88
N ALA A 67 -22.39 1.89 7.95
CA ALA A 67 -23.81 1.66 8.19
C ALA A 67 -24.67 2.35 7.12
N LEU A 68 -24.28 3.53 6.65
CA LEU A 68 -24.94 4.24 5.56
C LEU A 68 -24.92 3.40 4.27
N ALA A 69 -23.79 2.77 3.96
CA ALA A 69 -23.66 1.97 2.74
C ALA A 69 -24.28 0.57 2.85
N ARG A 70 -24.15 -0.10 4.00
CA ARG A 70 -24.40 -1.55 4.14
C ARG A 70 -25.44 -1.92 5.20
N GLY A 71 -25.94 -0.95 5.96
CA GLY A 71 -26.76 -1.19 7.14
C GLY A 71 -25.99 -1.86 8.27
N THR A 72 -26.71 -2.58 9.14
CA THR A 72 -26.11 -3.30 10.26
C THR A 72 -25.40 -4.57 9.77
N VAL A 73 -24.08 -4.52 9.72
CA VAL A 73 -23.22 -5.65 9.32
C VAL A 73 -22.14 -5.91 10.38
N ARG A 74 -21.55 -7.10 10.34
CA ARG A 74 -20.32 -7.37 11.11
C ARG A 74 -19.17 -6.65 10.43
N TRP A 75 -18.27 -6.08 11.21
CA TRP A 75 -17.14 -5.31 10.68
C TRP A 75 -15.88 -5.50 11.51
N PHE A 76 -14.77 -5.07 10.95
CA PHE A 76 -13.48 -4.96 11.62
C PHE A 76 -12.83 -3.63 11.26
N ALA A 77 -11.85 -3.23 12.07
CA ALA A 77 -11.08 -2.01 11.85
C ALA A 77 -9.58 -2.32 11.84
N LEU A 78 -8.84 -1.51 11.10
CA LEU A 78 -7.38 -1.58 10.98
C LEU A 78 -6.84 -0.22 10.55
N SER A 79 -5.51 -0.03 10.64
CA SER A 79 -4.90 1.17 10.07
C SER A 79 -4.96 1.12 8.55
N GLY A 80 -5.06 2.28 7.89
CA GLY A 80 -4.98 2.35 6.44
C GLY A 80 -3.65 1.82 5.90
N GLN A 81 -2.56 1.95 6.67
CA GLN A 81 -1.27 1.34 6.32
C GLN A 81 -1.34 -0.19 6.29
N ASP A 82 -1.92 -0.82 7.32
CA ASP A 82 -2.06 -2.28 7.36
C ASP A 82 -3.01 -2.79 6.27
N LEU A 83 -4.04 -2.01 5.95
CA LEU A 83 -4.94 -2.29 4.84
C LEU A 83 -4.18 -2.28 3.51
N LEU A 84 -3.38 -1.25 3.24
CA LEU A 84 -2.59 -1.16 2.01
C LEU A 84 -1.56 -2.29 1.89
N ALA A 85 -0.96 -2.70 3.01
CA ALA A 85 -0.01 -3.81 3.04
C ALA A 85 -0.66 -5.17 2.77
N GLN A 86 -1.94 -5.34 3.12
CA GLN A 86 -2.67 -6.61 2.98
C GLN A 86 -3.62 -6.62 1.77
N LEU A 87 -3.73 -5.53 1.02
CA LEU A 87 -4.66 -5.42 -0.08
C LEU A 87 -4.33 -6.47 -1.15
N PRO A 88 -5.30 -7.30 -1.59
CA PRO A 88 -5.03 -8.28 -2.61
C PRO A 88 -4.60 -7.58 -3.93
N PRO A 89 -3.58 -8.09 -4.62
CA PRO A 89 -3.13 -7.52 -5.89
C PRO A 89 -4.27 -7.40 -6.90
N GLY A 90 -4.24 -6.33 -7.70
CA GLY A 90 -5.26 -6.07 -8.72
C GLY A 90 -6.52 -5.37 -8.19
N TYR A 91 -6.68 -5.18 -6.88
CA TYR A 91 -7.80 -4.41 -6.35
C TYR A 91 -7.45 -2.95 -6.09
N ASP A 92 -8.44 -2.09 -6.34
CA ASP A 92 -8.48 -0.71 -5.86
C ASP A 92 -9.24 -0.63 -4.54
N LEU A 93 -9.22 0.54 -3.90
CA LEU A 93 -10.08 0.83 -2.75
C LEU A 93 -11.23 1.73 -3.17
N LEU A 94 -12.40 1.52 -2.58
CA LEU A 94 -13.53 2.43 -2.71
C LEU A 94 -13.90 2.95 -1.32
N LEU A 95 -13.51 4.21 -1.06
CA LEU A 95 -13.75 4.90 0.19
C LEU A 95 -15.16 5.49 0.23
N ASP A 96 -15.88 5.24 1.32
CA ASP A 96 -17.18 5.87 1.67
C ASP A 96 -18.23 5.78 0.55
N MET A 97 -18.42 4.57 0.02
CA MET A 97 -19.35 4.28 -1.09
C MET A 97 -20.78 4.83 -0.91
N GLY A 98 -21.29 4.85 0.32
CA GLY A 98 -22.63 5.35 0.63
C GLY A 98 -22.70 6.86 0.89
N GLY A 99 -21.54 7.51 1.02
CA GLY A 99 -21.44 8.94 1.32
C GLY A 99 -21.62 9.83 0.10
N SER A 100 -21.61 11.15 0.32
CA SER A 100 -21.82 12.15 -0.72
C SER A 100 -20.66 12.28 -1.73
N SER A 101 -19.49 11.70 -1.42
CA SER A 101 -18.30 11.80 -2.27
C SER A 101 -17.49 10.50 -2.21
N PRO A 102 -17.99 9.41 -2.81
CA PRO A 102 -17.29 8.15 -2.83
C PRO A 102 -16.00 8.29 -3.66
N LEU A 103 -14.88 7.83 -3.11
CA LEU A 103 -13.57 8.06 -3.72
C LEU A 103 -12.87 6.73 -4.03
N ARG A 104 -12.52 6.53 -5.29
CA ARG A 104 -11.74 5.35 -5.72
C ARG A 104 -10.25 5.65 -5.61
N LEU A 105 -9.57 4.95 -4.71
CA LEU A 105 -8.12 5.04 -4.54
C LEU A 105 -7.47 3.91 -5.34
N ARG A 106 -6.38 4.23 -6.04
CA ARG A 106 -5.59 3.26 -6.82
C ARG A 106 -4.22 3.05 -6.20
N PRO A 107 -4.05 2.13 -5.23
CA PRO A 107 -2.78 1.91 -4.55
C PRO A 107 -1.61 1.59 -5.49
N GLN A 108 -1.91 0.94 -6.62
CA GLN A 108 -0.91 0.60 -7.64
C GLN A 108 -0.39 1.82 -8.40
N ALA A 109 -1.16 2.92 -8.47
CA ALA A 109 -0.69 4.17 -9.04
C ALA A 109 0.36 4.85 -8.15
N LEU A 110 0.34 4.58 -6.83
CA LEU A 110 1.32 5.09 -5.87
C LEU A 110 2.63 4.27 -5.90
N ALA A 111 2.56 2.97 -6.18
CA ALA A 111 3.73 2.09 -6.26
C ALA A 111 4.66 2.42 -7.46
N ARG A 112 4.13 3.02 -8.55
CA ARG A 112 4.91 3.35 -9.75
C ARG A 112 5.91 4.51 -9.58
N LEU A 113 5.92 5.20 -8.44
CA LEU A 113 6.84 6.31 -8.19
C LEU A 113 8.15 5.88 -7.51
N VAL A 114 8.36 4.59 -7.23
CA VAL A 114 9.62 4.10 -6.63
C VAL A 114 10.52 3.51 -7.72
N SER A 115 11.36 4.36 -8.33
CA SER A 115 12.52 3.90 -9.12
C SER A 115 13.67 3.58 -8.17
N VAL A 116 14.01 2.31 -8.02
CA VAL A 116 15.21 1.87 -7.29
C VAL A 116 16.38 1.79 -8.26
N ASP A 117 17.31 2.72 -8.16
CA ASP A 117 18.62 2.60 -8.82
C ASP A 117 19.52 1.66 -7.99
N VAL A 118 19.66 0.43 -8.46
CA VAL A 118 20.59 -0.54 -7.86
C VAL A 118 22.00 -0.25 -8.40
N ARG A 119 22.81 0.49 -7.63
CA ARG A 119 24.26 0.57 -7.91
C ARG A 119 24.91 -0.75 -7.50
N ALA A 120 25.40 -1.50 -8.49
CA ALA A 120 26.28 -2.64 -8.27
C ALA A 120 27.55 -2.17 -7.54
N LEU A 121 27.70 -2.55 -6.27
CA LEU A 121 28.94 -2.39 -5.53
C LEU A 121 29.96 -3.39 -6.07
N GLY A 122 30.97 -2.86 -6.78
CA GLY A 122 32.34 -3.37 -6.85
C GLY A 122 32.54 -4.81 -7.32
N GLN A 123 33.04 -4.97 -8.54
CA GLN A 123 33.74 -6.20 -8.91
C GLN A 123 35.04 -6.32 -8.09
N PRO A 124 35.38 -7.49 -7.53
CA PRO A 124 36.69 -7.69 -6.93
C PRO A 124 37.74 -7.77 -8.05
N THR A 125 38.68 -6.83 -8.02
CA THR A 125 39.96 -6.96 -8.71
C THR A 125 40.85 -7.91 -7.91
N GLU A 126 40.94 -9.19 -8.31
CA GLU A 126 42.03 -10.06 -7.84
C GLU A 126 43.16 -10.07 -8.86
N GLY A 127 44.24 -9.40 -8.48
CA GLY A 127 45.53 -9.44 -9.15
C GLY A 127 46.39 -10.61 -8.65
N ALA A 128 47.18 -11.13 -9.60
CA ALA A 128 48.55 -11.59 -9.45
C ALA A 128 48.95 -12.43 -8.21
N GLY A 129 49.32 -13.69 -8.47
CA GLY A 129 50.52 -14.27 -7.85
C GLY A 129 50.45 -15.75 -7.49
N HIS A 130 50.97 -16.62 -8.36
CA HIS A 130 51.73 -17.79 -7.89
C HIS A 130 52.75 -18.27 -8.94
N ARG A 131 54.03 -17.93 -8.71
CA ARG A 131 55.19 -18.68 -9.21
C ARG A 131 55.67 -19.61 -8.10
N ARG A 132 55.77 -20.92 -8.38
CA ARG A 132 56.85 -21.86 -7.98
C ARG A 132 56.47 -23.25 -8.50
N ALA A 133 57.20 -23.77 -9.48
CA ALA A 133 58.40 -24.61 -9.33
C ALA A 133 58.08 -26.08 -9.03
N GLY A 134 58.20 -26.93 -10.06
CA GLY A 134 58.22 -28.39 -9.96
C GLY A 134 59.20 -28.95 -10.99
N ARG A 135 60.22 -29.66 -10.51
CA ARG A 135 61.45 -30.08 -11.20
C ARG A 135 61.44 -31.61 -11.32
N ARG A 136 61.78 -32.14 -12.51
CA ARG A 136 62.20 -33.55 -12.86
C ARG A 136 61.05 -34.59 -12.85
N SER A 137 60.98 -35.56 -13.76
CA SER A 137 62.04 -36.49 -14.21
C SER A 137 61.64 -37.28 -15.49
N ARG A 138 62.62 -37.50 -16.40
CA ARG A 138 63.00 -38.78 -17.08
C ARG A 138 61.89 -39.64 -17.73
N THR A 139 61.99 -40.14 -18.97
CA THR A 139 63.01 -41.10 -19.47
C THR A 139 62.86 -41.32 -21.01
N GLN A 140 64.01 -41.52 -21.68
CA GLN A 140 64.27 -42.01 -23.06
C GLN A 140 63.95 -43.53 -23.21
N PRO A 141 64.25 -44.25 -24.32
CA PRO A 141 64.93 -43.88 -25.58
C PRO A 141 64.10 -43.98 -26.86
#